data_AF-A0A6L8N3H7-F1
#
_entry.id   AF-A0A6L8N3H7-F1
#
_cell.length_a   1.000
_cell.length_b   1.000
_cell.length_c   1.000
_cell.angle_alpha   90.00
_cell.angle_beta   90.00
_cell.angle_gamma   90.00
#
_symmetry.space_group_name_H-M   'P 1'
#
loop_
_entity.id
_entity.type
_entity.pdbx_description
1 polymer ?
#
loop_
_entity_poly.entity_id
_entity_poly.type
_entity_poly.pdbx_seq_one_letter_code
_entity_poly.pdbx_strand_id
1 'polypeptide(L)'
;MRIERHEVEPAAVAGVLNGFAERIARDVRAVEQGPRPADGWRLVAESLLGYAAARSVAHPGLTDRDARSAVESAAAAAVGSVALASGRGGGFRIGYTGSVIGDPPDSGDGPGPGLGPGPGLGPGLGPGRPAAARPGVWLTAFLLSYIAGTADEHGPLFVATAAPLAGHEARPDVALAHALLIHVHGHTEGGPEARPGPERARLIAALCDRLDPDPALGRQYRAALVTLRALAADDEAGFARALAAQLLEHRAVEASYASPTLAGLLPLEAIALAAMAVRWKGWVPAVESAYLPYGPVSGFRPRRGRVEAYGRDKCSDAVAALAAGPLVVDRPEHPYARNEDISAFEDYLGRELARFRDPREHPAEAAQALKHLTHGFLSVFLHRVAADASGRHPGLPGVLRIAAEAGAGAFRLARAPEGSELPVTVAGTTRLLPARPDAAGEPGFWKQAVALALVTGDRAALAACVLVEPGVFTEEDPVTTVAAYGAALHDYLRGADPVPAMDRALASGGYDPHHWPAPPVVLLSQVVEGDREGFALALADTLEAHRERHAPGDRAETNHAVLDLDALALVCHVRRMGWRVPVSSPYLPERVLDLGARLDG
;
A
#
# COMPACT_ATOMS: atom_id res chain seq x y z
N MET A 1 -24.34 -10.90 -19.24
CA MET A 1 -25.50 -10.02 -18.94
C MET A 1 -24.98 -8.76 -18.26
N ARG A 2 -25.44 -7.56 -18.64
CA ARG A 2 -24.96 -6.29 -18.05
C ARG A 2 -25.97 -5.71 -17.05
N ILE A 3 -25.51 -5.37 -15.85
CA ILE A 3 -26.30 -4.73 -14.79
C ILE A 3 -25.67 -3.39 -14.43
N GLU A 4 -26.47 -2.32 -14.51
CA GLU A 4 -26.06 -0.98 -14.09
C GLU A 4 -26.41 -0.75 -12.62
N ARG A 5 -25.57 0.04 -11.94
CA ARG A 5 -25.81 0.45 -10.55
C ARG A 5 -26.84 1.58 -10.47
N HIS A 6 -27.43 1.76 -9.29
CA HIS A 6 -28.26 2.93 -9.04
C HIS A 6 -27.42 4.21 -9.01
N GLU A 7 -28.07 5.34 -9.25
CA GLU A 7 -27.44 6.66 -9.20
C GLU A 7 -27.47 7.22 -7.79
N VAL A 8 -26.44 7.98 -7.45
CA VAL A 8 -26.32 8.70 -6.18
C VAL A 8 -26.00 10.16 -6.47
N GLU A 9 -26.58 11.06 -5.69
CA GLU A 9 -26.40 12.50 -5.83
C GLU A 9 -24.91 12.90 -5.81
N PRO A 10 -24.41 13.66 -6.82
CA PRO A 10 -23.02 14.09 -6.88
C PRO A 10 -22.55 14.87 -5.62
N ALA A 11 -23.47 15.63 -4.99
CA ALA A 11 -23.18 16.33 -3.76
C ALA A 11 -22.90 15.39 -2.58
N ALA A 12 -23.59 14.24 -2.50
CA ALA A 12 -23.34 13.23 -1.48
C ALA A 12 -21.96 12.57 -1.67
N VAL A 13 -21.60 12.27 -2.92
CA VAL A 13 -20.27 11.74 -3.28
C VAL A 13 -19.18 12.74 -2.87
N ALA A 14 -19.31 14.00 -3.27
CA ALA A 14 -18.35 15.05 -2.93
C ALA A 14 -18.21 15.26 -1.41
N GLY A 15 -19.32 15.22 -0.67
CA GLY A 15 -19.33 15.36 0.78
C GLY A 15 -18.53 14.27 1.50
N VAL A 16 -18.59 13.02 1.01
CA VAL A 16 -17.81 11.92 1.57
C VAL A 16 -16.33 12.02 1.20
N LEU A 17 -16.01 12.38 -0.05
CA LEU A 17 -14.61 12.43 -0.52
C LEU A 17 -13.80 13.60 0.06
N ASN A 18 -14.40 14.80 0.14
CA ASN A 18 -13.70 16.00 0.55
C ASN A 18 -13.22 15.88 2.00
N GLY A 19 -11.91 16.02 2.27
CA GLY A 19 -11.37 16.02 3.64
C GLY A 19 -11.57 14.70 4.40
N PHE A 20 -11.72 13.57 3.69
CA PHE A 20 -11.97 12.27 4.33
C PHE A 20 -10.85 11.85 5.27
N ALA A 21 -9.58 12.01 4.87
CA ALA A 21 -8.41 11.60 5.66
C ALA A 21 -8.38 12.25 7.06
N GLU A 22 -8.53 13.57 7.12
CA GLU A 22 -8.57 14.31 8.39
C GLU A 22 -9.75 13.88 9.28
N ARG A 23 -10.93 13.66 8.67
CA ARG A 23 -12.12 13.22 9.40
C ARG A 23 -11.93 11.83 9.98
N ILE A 24 -11.53 10.86 9.16
CA ILE A 24 -11.40 9.48 9.62
C ILE A 24 -10.28 9.36 10.68
N ALA A 25 -9.19 10.11 10.55
CA ALA A 25 -8.15 10.17 11.58
C ALA A 25 -8.69 10.76 12.91
N ARG A 26 -9.56 11.76 12.84
CA ARG A 26 -10.23 12.32 14.03
C ARG A 26 -11.20 11.32 14.65
N ASP A 27 -12.01 10.65 13.84
CA ASP A 27 -12.99 9.67 14.30
C ASP A 27 -12.30 8.48 14.97
N VAL A 28 -11.23 7.96 14.37
CA VAL A 28 -10.41 6.88 14.95
C VAL A 28 -9.87 7.28 16.32
N ARG A 29 -9.24 8.46 16.45
CA ARG A 29 -8.74 8.95 17.74
C ARG A 29 -9.86 9.12 18.78
N ALA A 30 -11.04 9.56 18.36
CA ALA A 30 -12.18 9.70 19.26
C ALA A 30 -12.71 8.34 19.75
N VAL A 31 -12.72 7.33 18.88
CA VAL A 31 -13.13 5.96 19.24
C VAL A 31 -12.13 5.32 20.20
N GLU A 32 -10.83 5.49 19.97
CA GLU A 32 -9.77 5.00 20.87
C GLU A 32 -9.90 5.54 22.29
N GLN A 33 -10.36 6.79 22.44
CA GLN A 33 -10.52 7.46 23.74
C GLN A 33 -11.93 7.31 24.33
N GLY A 34 -12.85 6.63 23.62
CA GLY A 34 -14.27 6.59 23.95
C GLY A 34 -14.70 5.44 24.88
N PRO A 35 -15.82 5.59 25.62
CA PRO A 35 -16.28 4.60 26.59
C PRO A 35 -16.95 3.35 25.99
N ARG A 36 -17.30 3.36 24.69
CA ARG A 36 -17.95 2.24 23.97
C ARG A 36 -17.26 2.00 22.62
N PRO A 37 -16.05 1.44 22.62
CA PRO A 37 -15.24 1.37 21.41
C PRO A 37 -15.85 0.47 20.34
N ALA A 38 -16.59 -0.60 20.69
CA ALA A 38 -17.17 -1.51 19.70
C ALA A 38 -18.13 -0.81 18.70
N ASP A 39 -19.05 0.03 19.18
CA ASP A 39 -19.95 0.80 18.30
C ASP A 39 -19.19 1.86 17.50
N GLY A 40 -18.17 2.48 18.12
CA GLY A 40 -17.30 3.42 17.44
C GLY A 40 -16.55 2.81 16.27
N TRP A 41 -15.96 1.62 16.46
CA TRP A 41 -15.26 0.90 15.39
C TRP A 41 -16.21 0.45 14.27
N ARG A 42 -17.47 0.12 14.60
CA ARG A 42 -18.50 -0.13 13.58
C ARG A 42 -18.73 1.11 12.71
N LEU A 43 -18.86 2.29 13.32
CA LEU A 43 -19.03 3.56 12.57
C LEU A 43 -17.80 3.90 11.73
N VAL A 44 -16.59 3.64 12.24
CA VAL A 44 -15.34 3.79 11.47
C VAL A 44 -15.35 2.87 10.25
N ALA A 45 -15.73 1.61 10.40
CA ALA A 45 -15.86 0.67 9.29
C ALA A 45 -16.88 1.14 8.24
N GLU A 46 -18.04 1.64 8.68
CA GLU A 46 -19.08 2.20 7.81
C GLU A 46 -18.59 3.44 7.05
N SER A 47 -17.87 4.35 7.71
CA SER A 47 -17.27 5.53 7.06
C SER A 47 -16.23 5.15 6.00
N LEU A 48 -15.36 4.19 6.29
CA LEU A 48 -14.35 3.68 5.34
C LEU A 48 -14.99 2.97 4.15
N LEU A 49 -16.03 2.16 4.38
CA LEU A 49 -16.79 1.53 3.31
C LEU A 49 -17.55 2.55 2.45
N GLY A 50 -18.16 3.56 3.08
CA GLY A 50 -18.81 4.67 2.39
C GLY A 50 -17.84 5.47 1.52
N TYR A 51 -16.61 5.66 1.98
CA TYR A 51 -15.54 6.27 1.20
C TYR A 51 -15.15 5.41 -0.02
N ALA A 52 -14.90 4.12 0.17
CA ALA A 52 -14.64 3.20 -0.94
C ALA A 52 -15.79 3.19 -1.96
N ALA A 53 -17.03 3.23 -1.48
CA ALA A 53 -18.21 3.29 -2.33
C ALA A 53 -18.30 4.60 -3.14
N ALA A 54 -18.04 5.74 -2.51
CA ALA A 54 -17.97 7.04 -3.20
C ALA A 54 -16.85 7.06 -4.25
N ARG A 55 -15.67 6.50 -3.95
CA ARG A 55 -14.56 6.37 -4.92
C ARG A 55 -14.96 5.52 -6.13
N SER A 56 -15.83 4.52 -5.96
CA SER A 56 -16.28 3.68 -7.07
C SER A 56 -17.02 4.48 -8.15
N VAL A 57 -17.52 5.68 -7.83
CA VAL A 57 -18.16 6.57 -8.81
C VAL A 57 -17.16 7.02 -9.87
N ALA A 58 -16.00 7.52 -9.44
CA ALA A 58 -14.91 7.97 -10.31
C ALA A 58 -13.99 6.82 -10.79
N HIS A 59 -13.85 5.77 -9.98
CA HIS A 59 -13.00 4.62 -10.25
C HIS A 59 -13.79 3.30 -10.15
N PRO A 60 -14.60 2.95 -11.16
CA PRO A 60 -15.51 1.79 -11.10
C PRO A 60 -14.84 0.45 -10.81
N GLY A 61 -13.55 0.31 -11.12
CA GLY A 61 -12.79 -0.90 -10.83
C GLY A 61 -12.30 -1.03 -9.39
N LEU A 62 -12.27 0.05 -8.60
CA LEU A 62 -11.65 0.12 -7.26
C LEU A 62 -10.29 -0.58 -7.19
N THR A 63 -9.45 -0.38 -8.21
CA THR A 63 -8.12 -1.00 -8.31
C THR A 63 -7.03 -0.15 -7.67
N ASP A 64 -7.34 1.11 -7.35
CA ASP A 64 -6.40 2.02 -6.72
C ASP A 64 -6.11 1.63 -5.27
N ARG A 65 -4.89 1.89 -4.83
CA ARG A 65 -4.44 1.54 -3.47
C ARG A 65 -5.25 2.23 -2.37
N ASP A 66 -5.77 3.43 -2.63
CA ASP A 66 -6.58 4.16 -1.66
C ASP A 66 -7.91 3.46 -1.38
N ALA A 67 -8.60 3.01 -2.43
CA ALA A 67 -9.77 2.12 -2.29
C ALA A 67 -9.42 0.81 -1.58
N ARG A 68 -8.28 0.19 -1.91
CA ARG A 68 -7.79 -1.01 -1.21
C ARG A 68 -7.59 -0.77 0.27
N SER A 69 -6.84 0.28 0.63
CA SER A 69 -6.55 0.63 2.02
C SER A 69 -7.81 0.98 2.80
N ALA A 70 -8.81 1.62 2.17
CA ALA A 70 -10.11 1.87 2.77
C ALA A 70 -10.86 0.57 3.07
N VAL A 71 -10.90 -0.39 2.13
CA VAL A 71 -11.58 -1.69 2.33
C VAL A 71 -10.86 -2.56 3.36
N GLU A 72 -9.53 -2.66 3.32
CA GLU A 72 -8.73 -3.38 4.33
C GLU A 72 -8.92 -2.78 5.72
N SER A 73 -8.95 -1.44 5.82
CA SER A 73 -9.19 -0.74 7.08
C SER A 73 -10.63 -0.90 7.57
N ALA A 74 -11.61 -0.92 6.67
CA ALA A 74 -13.00 -1.20 7.02
C ALA A 74 -13.15 -2.62 7.57
N ALA A 75 -12.46 -3.60 6.97
CA ALA A 75 -12.42 -4.97 7.47
C ALA A 75 -11.82 -5.03 8.88
N ALA A 76 -10.65 -4.43 9.10
CA ALA A 76 -10.00 -4.39 10.41
C ALA A 76 -10.88 -3.73 11.48
N ALA A 77 -11.51 -2.60 11.17
CA ALA A 77 -12.44 -1.92 12.08
C ALA A 77 -13.69 -2.77 12.38
N ALA A 78 -14.27 -3.43 11.38
CA ALA A 78 -15.44 -4.30 11.56
C ALA A 78 -15.12 -5.53 12.42
N VAL A 79 -13.96 -6.16 12.21
CA VAL A 79 -13.47 -7.26 13.04
C VAL A 79 -13.21 -6.80 14.48
N GLY A 80 -12.56 -5.65 14.66
CA GLY A 80 -12.35 -5.05 15.98
C GLY A 80 -13.66 -4.79 16.72
N SER A 81 -14.69 -4.31 16.02
CA SER A 81 -16.04 -4.14 16.56
C SER A 81 -16.64 -5.46 17.08
N VAL A 82 -16.56 -6.54 16.29
CA VAL A 82 -17.02 -7.88 16.68
C VAL A 82 -16.25 -8.41 17.89
N ALA A 83 -14.93 -8.31 17.89
CA ALA A 83 -14.09 -8.77 19.00
C ALA A 83 -14.46 -8.07 20.31
N LEU A 84 -14.50 -6.73 20.29
CA LEU A 84 -14.82 -5.92 21.47
C LEU A 84 -16.25 -6.14 21.97
N ALA A 85 -17.23 -6.24 21.06
CA ALA A 85 -18.62 -6.51 21.42
C ALA A 85 -18.80 -7.88 22.11
N SER A 86 -17.96 -8.86 21.75
CA SER A 86 -17.94 -10.18 22.36
C SER A 86 -17.03 -10.30 23.59
N GLY A 87 -16.43 -9.19 24.05
CA GLY A 87 -15.52 -9.18 25.21
C GLY A 87 -14.18 -9.88 24.93
N ARG A 88 -13.79 -9.99 23.65
CA ARG A 88 -12.51 -10.57 23.21
C ARG A 88 -11.55 -9.44 22.85
N GLY A 89 -10.35 -9.46 23.44
CA GLY A 89 -9.26 -8.56 23.07
C GLY A 89 -8.54 -9.02 21.79
N GLY A 90 -7.85 -8.10 21.11
CA GLY A 90 -7.02 -8.36 19.94
C GLY A 90 -6.41 -7.09 19.38
N GLY A 91 -5.18 -7.19 18.89
CA GLY A 91 -4.47 -6.13 18.17
C GLY A 91 -4.97 -6.03 16.72
N PHE A 92 -5.57 -4.92 16.28
CA PHE A 92 -6.01 -4.73 14.88
C PHE A 92 -5.42 -3.44 14.30
N ARG A 93 -4.92 -3.45 13.07
CA ARG A 93 -4.31 -2.25 12.47
C ARG A 93 -5.23 -1.61 11.42
N ILE A 94 -5.51 -0.32 11.58
CA ILE A 94 -6.19 0.51 10.58
C ILE A 94 -5.14 1.09 9.64
N GLY A 95 -4.90 0.40 8.51
CA GLY A 95 -3.83 0.77 7.56
C GLY A 95 -3.99 2.14 6.90
N TYR A 96 -5.22 2.69 6.86
CA TYR A 96 -5.54 4.00 6.30
C TYR A 96 -5.01 5.16 7.16
N THR A 97 -5.10 5.06 8.49
CA THR A 97 -4.60 6.07 9.44
C THR A 97 -3.29 5.66 10.11
N GLY A 98 -2.85 4.41 9.94
CA GLY A 98 -1.69 3.84 10.63
C GLY A 98 -1.96 3.44 12.09
N SER A 99 -3.21 3.55 12.56
CA SER A 99 -3.58 3.29 13.96
C SER A 99 -3.59 1.80 14.30
N VAL A 100 -3.31 1.46 15.57
CA VAL A 100 -3.39 0.11 16.11
C VAL A 100 -4.43 0.09 17.24
N ILE A 101 -5.39 -0.83 17.14
CA ILE A 101 -6.45 -1.13 18.09
C ILE A 101 -5.92 -2.19 19.06
N GLY A 102 -5.99 -1.97 20.38
CA GLY A 102 -5.62 -2.95 21.41
C GLY A 102 -4.13 -2.93 21.78
N ASP A 103 -3.78 -3.60 22.89
CA ASP A 103 -2.39 -3.73 23.31
C ASP A 103 -1.60 -4.56 22.28
N PRO A 104 -0.39 -4.13 21.87
CA PRO A 104 0.46 -4.94 21.01
C PRO A 104 0.74 -6.29 21.70
N PRO A 105 0.88 -7.40 20.96
CA PRO A 105 1.42 -8.62 21.55
C PRO A 105 2.80 -8.27 22.14
N ASP A 106 3.00 -8.56 23.43
CA ASP A 106 4.26 -8.37 24.15
C ASP A 106 5.45 -8.81 23.28
N SER A 107 6.12 -7.85 22.65
CA SER A 107 7.48 -8.03 22.16
C SER A 107 8.38 -7.94 23.38
N GLY A 108 8.63 -9.08 24.01
CA GLY A 108 9.54 -9.19 25.13
C GLY A 108 10.94 -8.69 24.75
N ASP A 109 11.43 -7.67 25.45
CA ASP A 109 12.67 -7.73 26.24
C ASP A 109 13.01 -6.36 26.83
N GLY A 110 13.11 -6.31 28.17
CA GLY A 110 13.68 -5.17 28.91
C GLY A 110 13.08 -4.98 30.30
N PRO A 111 13.85 -5.16 31.41
CA PRO A 111 13.35 -4.92 32.75
C PRO A 111 13.47 -3.42 33.11
N GLY A 112 12.34 -2.75 33.29
CA GLY A 112 12.26 -1.34 33.72
C GLY A 112 11.06 -1.10 34.63
N PRO A 113 11.14 -0.17 35.60
CA PRO A 113 10.64 -0.38 36.95
C PRO A 113 9.14 -0.15 37.12
N GLY A 114 8.57 -0.88 38.07
CA GLY A 114 7.15 -0.91 38.38
C GLY A 114 6.52 0.46 38.58
N LEU A 115 5.47 0.70 37.82
CA LEU A 115 4.38 1.60 38.16
C LEU A 115 3.18 0.72 38.49
N GLY A 116 2.67 0.88 39.73
CA GLY A 116 1.61 0.07 40.32
C GLY A 116 0.26 0.16 39.58
N PRO A 117 -0.73 -0.62 40.03
CA PRO A 117 -2.01 -0.76 39.34
C PRO A 117 -2.78 0.56 39.38
N GLY A 118 -2.98 1.16 38.20
CA GLY A 118 -3.91 2.26 37.98
C GLY A 118 -5.37 1.83 38.22
N PRO A 119 -6.28 2.77 38.51
CA PRO A 119 -7.51 2.47 39.21
C PRO A 119 -8.52 1.70 38.35
N GLY A 120 -8.83 0.50 38.84
CA GLY A 120 -10.06 -0.27 38.73
C GLY A 120 -11.10 0.17 37.68
N LEU A 121 -11.21 -0.66 36.64
CA LEU A 121 -12.50 -0.99 36.05
C LEU A 121 -13.49 -1.29 37.19
N GLY A 122 -14.58 -0.51 37.27
CA GLY A 122 -15.58 -0.63 38.33
C GLY A 122 -16.15 -2.04 38.46
N PRO A 123 -16.57 -2.46 39.67
CA PRO A 123 -17.05 -3.81 39.93
C PRO A 123 -18.46 -3.95 39.37
N GLY A 124 -18.62 -4.72 38.28
CA GLY A 124 -19.96 -4.89 37.70
C GLY A 124 -20.14 -5.80 36.50
N LEU A 125 -19.15 -6.59 36.07
CA LEU A 125 -19.36 -7.71 35.14
C LEU A 125 -18.38 -8.81 35.56
N GLY A 126 -18.89 -9.91 36.11
CA GLY A 126 -18.10 -11.15 36.23
C GLY A 126 -17.67 -11.62 34.83
N PRO A 127 -16.94 -12.75 34.70
CA PRO A 127 -16.66 -13.35 33.40
C PRO A 127 -17.97 -13.92 32.85
N GLY A 128 -18.83 -13.03 32.35
CA GLY A 128 -19.99 -13.36 31.57
C GLY A 128 -19.51 -14.07 30.32
N ARG A 129 -20.19 -15.17 29.98
CA ARG A 129 -19.96 -15.90 28.73
C ARG A 129 -19.85 -14.88 27.58
N PRO A 130 -18.79 -14.93 26.74
CA PRO A 130 -18.64 -13.98 25.65
C PRO A 130 -19.92 -13.97 24.82
N ALA A 131 -20.51 -12.80 24.65
CA ALA A 131 -21.78 -12.66 23.95
C ALA A 131 -21.57 -12.89 22.45
N ALA A 132 -22.49 -13.61 21.81
CA ALA A 132 -22.51 -13.72 20.36
C ALA A 132 -22.69 -12.33 19.74
N ALA A 133 -22.00 -12.08 18.62
CA ALA A 133 -22.16 -10.84 17.88
C ALA A 133 -23.54 -10.79 17.22
N ARG A 134 -24.05 -9.57 17.00
CA ARG A 134 -25.29 -9.39 16.22
C ARG A 134 -25.05 -9.93 14.79
N PRO A 135 -25.93 -10.78 14.23
CA PRO A 135 -25.67 -11.44 12.94
C PRO A 135 -25.30 -10.50 11.80
N GLY A 136 -25.97 -9.35 11.66
CA GLY A 136 -25.62 -8.36 10.63
C GLY A 136 -24.23 -7.75 10.81
N VAL A 137 -23.81 -7.45 12.05
CA VAL A 137 -22.47 -6.92 12.33
C VAL A 137 -21.41 -7.99 12.07
N TRP A 138 -21.70 -9.22 12.45
CA TRP A 138 -20.85 -10.38 12.17
C TRP A 138 -20.68 -10.61 10.65
N LEU A 139 -21.79 -10.57 9.89
CA LEU A 139 -21.79 -10.77 8.43
C LEU A 139 -20.96 -9.68 7.74
N THR A 140 -21.17 -8.41 8.08
CA THR A 140 -20.39 -7.29 7.53
C THR A 140 -18.89 -7.50 7.79
N ALA A 141 -18.51 -7.85 9.02
CA ALA A 141 -17.11 -8.11 9.36
C ALA A 141 -16.53 -9.30 8.59
N PHE A 142 -17.26 -10.41 8.52
CA PHE A 142 -16.83 -11.61 7.79
C PHE A 142 -16.65 -11.34 6.29
N LEU A 143 -17.63 -10.70 5.66
CA LEU A 143 -17.61 -10.40 4.22
C LEU A 143 -16.48 -9.41 3.88
N LEU A 144 -16.29 -8.37 4.69
CA LEU A 144 -15.18 -7.43 4.49
C LEU A 144 -13.82 -8.12 4.67
N SER A 145 -13.65 -8.95 5.71
CA SER A 145 -12.42 -9.72 5.89
C SER A 145 -12.16 -10.68 4.74
N TYR A 146 -13.20 -11.30 4.18
CA TYR A 146 -13.05 -12.14 3.00
C TYR A 146 -12.60 -11.33 1.78
N ILE A 147 -13.26 -10.19 1.52
CA ILE A 147 -12.92 -9.29 0.42
C ILE A 147 -11.48 -8.79 0.55
N ALA A 148 -11.07 -8.40 1.76
CA ALA A 148 -9.72 -7.95 2.09
C ALA A 148 -8.67 -9.07 2.14
N GLY A 149 -9.09 -10.35 2.18
CA GLY A 149 -8.19 -11.50 2.23
C GLY A 149 -7.67 -11.87 3.62
N THR A 150 -8.30 -11.36 4.68
CA THR A 150 -7.94 -11.59 6.09
C THR A 150 -8.91 -12.53 6.82
N ALA A 151 -9.87 -13.14 6.11
CA ALA A 151 -10.87 -14.02 6.73
C ALA A 151 -10.26 -15.24 7.44
N ASP A 152 -9.20 -15.84 6.88
CA ASP A 152 -8.53 -17.01 7.48
C ASP A 152 -7.82 -16.63 8.78
N GLU A 153 -7.18 -15.47 8.82
CA GLU A 153 -6.49 -14.94 10.03
C GLU A 153 -7.46 -14.78 11.21
N HIS A 154 -8.73 -14.46 10.91
CA HIS A 154 -9.77 -14.21 11.90
C HIS A 154 -10.77 -15.37 12.06
N GLY A 155 -10.54 -16.52 11.43
CA GLY A 155 -11.43 -17.68 11.46
C GLY A 155 -11.86 -18.11 12.88
N PRO A 156 -10.93 -18.27 13.84
CA PRO A 156 -11.29 -18.63 15.23
C PRO A 156 -12.21 -17.62 15.90
N LEU A 157 -12.02 -16.32 15.63
CA LEU A 157 -12.89 -15.27 16.16
C LEU A 157 -14.31 -15.39 15.57
N PHE A 158 -14.42 -15.57 14.26
CA PHE A 158 -15.71 -15.70 13.59
C PHE A 158 -16.49 -16.92 14.07
N VAL A 159 -15.84 -18.08 14.19
CA VAL A 159 -16.45 -19.29 14.76
C VAL A 159 -16.95 -19.05 16.19
N ALA A 160 -16.15 -18.39 17.01
CA ALA A 160 -16.47 -18.19 18.43
C ALA A 160 -17.52 -17.11 18.70
N THR A 161 -17.82 -16.24 17.74
CA THR A 161 -18.72 -15.08 17.89
C THR A 161 -20.00 -15.18 17.07
N ALA A 162 -20.13 -16.23 16.24
CA ALA A 162 -21.35 -16.48 15.47
C ALA A 162 -22.55 -16.71 16.38
N ALA A 163 -23.72 -16.23 15.94
CA ALA A 163 -24.97 -16.49 16.64
C ALA A 163 -25.33 -17.99 16.56
N PRO A 164 -25.87 -18.59 17.64
CA PRO A 164 -26.30 -19.99 17.61
C PRO A 164 -27.35 -20.23 16.53
N LEU A 165 -27.15 -21.26 15.72
CA LEU A 165 -28.11 -21.72 14.71
C LEU A 165 -29.34 -22.33 15.38
N ALA A 166 -29.14 -23.04 16.49
CA ALA A 166 -30.22 -23.66 17.26
C ALA A 166 -31.20 -22.60 17.77
N GLY A 167 -32.48 -22.74 17.41
CA GLY A 167 -33.54 -21.79 17.72
C GLY A 167 -33.60 -20.55 16.82
N HIS A 168 -32.74 -20.46 15.79
CA HIS A 168 -32.72 -19.38 14.81
C HIS A 168 -32.68 -19.91 13.36
N GLU A 169 -33.08 -21.16 13.13
CA GLU A 169 -32.92 -21.86 11.85
C GLU A 169 -33.71 -21.23 10.70
N ALA A 170 -34.82 -20.53 11.02
CA ALA A 170 -35.65 -19.84 10.03
C ALA A 170 -35.12 -18.44 9.67
N ARG A 171 -34.07 -17.95 10.34
CA ARG A 171 -33.53 -16.60 10.11
C ARG A 171 -32.50 -16.58 8.97
N PRO A 172 -32.73 -15.84 7.88
CA PRO A 172 -31.82 -15.82 6.73
C PRO A 172 -30.40 -15.31 7.05
N ASP A 173 -30.25 -14.34 7.96
CA ASP A 173 -28.96 -13.79 8.37
C ASP A 173 -28.12 -14.82 9.15
N VAL A 174 -28.73 -15.54 10.09
CA VAL A 174 -28.06 -16.61 10.84
C VAL A 174 -27.74 -17.79 9.93
N ALA A 175 -28.67 -18.20 9.06
CA ALA A 175 -28.42 -19.27 8.10
C ALA A 175 -27.27 -18.92 7.14
N LEU A 176 -27.18 -17.68 6.67
CA LEU A 176 -26.07 -17.22 5.81
C LEU A 176 -24.74 -17.27 6.56
N ALA A 177 -24.69 -16.80 7.80
CA ALA A 177 -23.46 -16.85 8.61
C ALA A 177 -22.93 -18.29 8.75
N HIS A 178 -23.81 -19.24 9.07
CA HIS A 178 -23.45 -20.65 9.18
C HIS A 178 -23.08 -21.27 7.83
N ALA A 179 -23.79 -20.93 6.74
CA ALA A 179 -23.43 -21.40 5.40
C ALA A 179 -22.04 -20.92 4.97
N LEU A 180 -21.67 -19.68 5.32
CA LEU A 180 -20.34 -19.13 5.07
C LEU A 180 -19.27 -19.82 5.93
N LEU A 181 -19.52 -20.07 7.21
CA LEU A 181 -18.61 -20.82 8.08
C LEU A 181 -18.35 -22.25 7.56
N ILE A 182 -19.39 -22.93 7.08
CA ILE A 182 -19.28 -24.25 6.46
C ILE A 182 -18.47 -24.14 5.17
N HIS A 183 -18.78 -23.17 4.31
CA HIS A 183 -18.13 -23.06 3.01
C HIS A 183 -16.64 -22.70 3.12
N VAL A 184 -16.31 -21.72 3.97
CA VAL A 184 -14.96 -21.15 4.10
C VAL A 184 -14.10 -21.97 5.04
N HIS A 185 -14.58 -22.22 6.28
CA HIS A 185 -13.78 -22.87 7.32
C HIS A 185 -14.14 -24.34 7.54
N GLY A 186 -15.16 -24.88 6.86
CA GLY A 186 -15.63 -26.24 7.12
C GLY A 186 -16.32 -26.40 8.48
N HIS A 187 -16.60 -25.31 9.19
CA HIS A 187 -17.12 -25.37 10.55
C HIS A 187 -18.63 -25.66 10.57
N THR A 188 -19.05 -26.62 11.40
CA THR A 188 -20.46 -26.92 11.68
C THR A 188 -20.75 -26.82 13.17
N GLU A 189 -21.82 -26.14 13.55
CA GLU A 189 -22.21 -26.04 14.97
C GLU A 189 -22.57 -27.40 15.56
N GLY A 190 -21.91 -27.79 16.65
CA GLY A 190 -22.19 -29.03 17.38
C GLY A 190 -21.87 -30.33 16.62
N GLY A 191 -21.17 -30.24 15.48
CA GLY A 191 -20.82 -31.37 14.61
C GLY A 191 -19.35 -31.39 14.18
N PRO A 192 -18.89 -32.48 13.54
CA PRO A 192 -17.53 -32.56 13.00
C PRO A 192 -17.33 -31.63 11.81
N GLU A 193 -16.09 -31.19 11.58
CA GLU A 193 -15.76 -30.33 10.43
C GLU A 193 -16.15 -30.97 9.08
N ALA A 194 -16.84 -30.20 8.25
CA ALA A 194 -17.33 -30.61 6.95
C ALA A 194 -16.21 -30.68 5.92
N ARG A 195 -16.07 -31.84 5.25
CA ARG A 195 -15.05 -32.04 4.23
C ARG A 195 -15.38 -31.23 2.97
N PRO A 196 -14.34 -30.75 2.23
CA PRO A 196 -14.55 -30.10 0.95
C PRO A 196 -15.36 -30.95 -0.04
N GLY A 197 -16.14 -30.29 -0.90
CA GLY A 197 -16.91 -30.96 -1.96
C GLY A 197 -18.39 -31.18 -1.61
N PRO A 198 -19.01 -32.30 -2.07
CA PRO A 198 -20.47 -32.49 -2.01
C PRO A 198 -21.09 -32.45 -0.61
N GLU A 199 -20.31 -32.73 0.44
CA GLU A 199 -20.76 -32.66 1.82
C GLU A 199 -21.12 -31.22 2.24
N ARG A 200 -20.20 -30.27 2.03
CA ARG A 200 -20.48 -28.83 2.27
C ARG A 200 -21.68 -28.35 1.48
N ALA A 201 -21.81 -28.76 0.21
CA ALA A 201 -22.94 -28.40 -0.64
C ALA A 201 -24.29 -28.87 -0.08
N ARG A 202 -24.35 -30.10 0.44
CA ARG A 202 -25.57 -30.66 1.05
C ARG A 202 -25.95 -29.93 2.33
N LEU A 203 -24.98 -29.60 3.18
CA LEU A 203 -25.23 -28.86 4.42
C LEU A 203 -25.76 -27.45 4.13
N ILE A 204 -25.18 -26.75 3.15
CA ILE A 204 -25.63 -25.43 2.72
C ILE A 204 -27.03 -25.51 2.08
N ALA A 205 -27.30 -26.52 1.26
CA ALA A 205 -28.64 -26.76 0.70
C ALA A 205 -29.69 -26.97 1.81
N ALA A 206 -29.35 -27.77 2.83
CA ALA A 206 -30.25 -28.02 3.96
C ALA A 206 -30.57 -26.74 4.77
N LEU A 207 -29.63 -25.79 4.88
CA LEU A 207 -29.90 -24.48 5.47
C LEU A 207 -30.86 -23.66 4.61
N CYS A 208 -30.69 -23.67 3.30
CA CYS A 208 -31.59 -22.96 2.36
C CYS A 208 -33.02 -23.49 2.44
N ASP A 209 -33.18 -24.82 2.54
CA ASP A 209 -34.50 -25.48 2.52
C ASP A 209 -35.32 -25.23 3.81
N ARG A 210 -34.68 -24.75 4.90
CA ARG A 210 -35.35 -24.43 6.17
C ARG A 210 -35.93 -23.01 6.24
N LEU A 211 -35.66 -22.16 5.26
CA LEU A 211 -36.07 -20.76 5.30
C LEU A 211 -37.53 -20.56 4.89
N ASP A 212 -38.30 -19.88 5.75
CA ASP A 212 -39.70 -19.49 5.46
C ASP A 212 -39.75 -18.46 4.32
N PRO A 213 -40.54 -18.68 3.25
CA PRO A 213 -40.71 -17.75 2.12
C PRO A 213 -41.21 -16.33 2.46
N ASP A 214 -41.44 -15.98 3.73
CA ASP A 214 -41.89 -14.65 4.16
C ASP A 214 -41.11 -13.50 3.47
N PRO A 215 -41.82 -12.62 2.73
CA PRO A 215 -41.24 -11.61 1.85
C PRO A 215 -40.72 -10.32 2.51
N ALA A 216 -40.82 -10.08 3.82
CA ALA A 216 -40.55 -8.74 4.37
C ALA A 216 -39.15 -8.52 5.00
N LEU A 217 -38.51 -9.54 5.58
CA LEU A 217 -37.19 -9.43 6.21
C LEU A 217 -36.19 -10.46 5.66
N GLY A 218 -34.99 -10.02 5.29
CA GLY A 218 -33.89 -10.92 4.94
C GLY A 218 -33.85 -11.41 3.49
N ARG A 219 -34.58 -10.79 2.56
CA ARG A 219 -34.52 -11.11 1.12
C ARG A 219 -33.09 -11.10 0.57
N GLN A 220 -32.30 -10.08 0.93
CA GLN A 220 -30.89 -9.98 0.53
C GLN A 220 -30.05 -11.19 0.98
N TYR A 221 -30.23 -11.64 2.22
CA TYR A 221 -29.49 -12.78 2.78
C TYR A 221 -29.98 -14.10 2.18
N ARG A 222 -31.27 -14.22 1.86
CA ARG A 222 -31.83 -15.35 1.13
C ARG A 222 -31.26 -15.43 -0.28
N ALA A 223 -31.20 -14.32 -1.01
CA ALA A 223 -30.59 -14.27 -2.35
C ALA A 223 -29.11 -14.66 -2.30
N ALA A 224 -28.35 -14.13 -1.33
CA ALA A 224 -26.96 -14.51 -1.09
C ALA A 224 -26.80 -16.01 -0.76
N LEU A 225 -27.69 -16.59 0.05
CA LEU A 225 -27.70 -18.02 0.37
C LEU A 225 -27.95 -18.90 -0.87
N VAL A 226 -28.88 -18.51 -1.75
CA VAL A 226 -29.13 -19.22 -3.00
C VAL A 226 -27.90 -19.15 -3.92
N THR A 227 -27.25 -17.99 -4.01
CA THR A 227 -25.99 -17.82 -4.75
C THR A 227 -24.88 -18.68 -4.17
N LEU A 228 -24.72 -18.72 -2.84
CA LEU A 228 -23.75 -19.57 -2.14
C LEU A 228 -24.03 -21.07 -2.32
N ARG A 229 -25.29 -21.49 -2.36
CA ARG A 229 -25.69 -22.88 -2.65
C ARG A 229 -25.20 -23.32 -4.03
N ALA A 230 -25.37 -22.48 -5.05
CA ALA A 230 -24.90 -22.78 -6.40
C ALA A 230 -23.36 -22.84 -6.47
N LEU A 231 -22.69 -21.90 -5.80
CA LEU A 231 -21.22 -21.90 -5.68
C LEU A 231 -20.69 -23.17 -5.01
N ALA A 232 -21.30 -23.58 -3.90
CA ALA A 232 -20.92 -24.77 -3.16
C ALA A 232 -21.19 -26.07 -3.94
N ALA A 233 -22.17 -26.06 -4.84
CA ALA A 233 -22.54 -27.19 -5.70
C ALA A 233 -21.72 -27.27 -7.01
N ASP A 234 -20.74 -26.38 -7.22
CA ASP A 234 -19.98 -26.27 -8.47
C ASP A 234 -20.86 -26.04 -9.72
N ASP A 235 -22.03 -25.39 -9.55
CA ASP A 235 -22.95 -25.03 -10.64
C ASP A 235 -22.66 -23.59 -11.11
N GLU A 236 -21.68 -23.43 -12.02
CA GLU A 236 -21.27 -22.12 -12.56
C GLU A 236 -22.44 -21.37 -13.22
N ALA A 237 -23.28 -22.07 -13.98
CA ALA A 237 -24.43 -21.47 -14.65
C ALA A 237 -25.52 -21.06 -13.66
N GLY A 238 -25.79 -21.88 -12.65
CA GLY A 238 -26.69 -21.55 -11.54
C GLY A 238 -26.19 -20.38 -10.70
N PHE A 239 -24.88 -20.34 -10.42
CA PHE A 239 -24.24 -19.24 -9.73
C PHE A 239 -24.41 -17.93 -10.49
N ALA A 240 -24.12 -17.91 -11.80
CA ALA A 240 -24.29 -16.73 -12.63
C ALA A 240 -25.75 -16.21 -12.63
N ARG A 241 -26.74 -17.11 -12.72
CA ARG A 241 -28.17 -16.75 -12.63
C ARG A 241 -28.55 -16.20 -11.25
N ALA A 242 -28.10 -16.85 -10.18
CA ALA A 242 -28.40 -16.44 -8.81
C ALA A 242 -27.76 -15.09 -8.47
N LEU A 243 -26.49 -14.88 -8.84
CA LEU A 243 -25.78 -13.62 -8.66
C LEU A 243 -26.46 -12.48 -9.45
N ALA A 244 -26.86 -12.74 -10.70
CA ALA A 244 -27.64 -11.81 -11.50
C ALA A 244 -28.95 -11.39 -10.82
N ALA A 245 -29.71 -12.37 -10.31
CA ALA A 245 -30.96 -12.12 -9.59
C ALA A 245 -30.75 -11.31 -8.32
N GLN A 246 -29.73 -11.66 -7.52
CA GLN A 246 -29.34 -10.94 -6.31
C GLN A 246 -29.01 -9.46 -6.60
N LEU A 247 -28.24 -9.18 -7.65
CA LEU A 247 -27.87 -7.81 -8.03
C LEU A 247 -29.06 -6.99 -8.58
N LEU A 248 -29.95 -7.62 -9.33
CA LEU A 248 -31.17 -6.97 -9.82
C LEU A 248 -32.12 -6.64 -8.67
N GLU A 249 -32.26 -7.56 -7.70
CA GLU A 249 -33.06 -7.33 -6.49
C GLU A 249 -32.46 -6.20 -5.64
N HIS A 250 -31.13 -6.22 -5.43
CA HIS A 250 -30.42 -5.14 -4.74
C HIS A 250 -30.66 -3.78 -5.39
N ARG A 251 -30.57 -3.70 -6.72
CA ARG A 251 -30.88 -2.48 -7.48
C ARG A 251 -32.33 -2.02 -7.25
N ALA A 252 -33.28 -2.94 -7.27
CA ALA A 252 -34.69 -2.62 -7.08
C ALA A 252 -34.98 -2.07 -5.67
N VAL A 253 -34.33 -2.63 -4.65
CA VAL A 253 -34.41 -2.14 -3.27
C VAL A 253 -33.82 -0.73 -3.16
N GLU A 254 -32.61 -0.51 -3.66
CA GLU A 254 -31.96 0.81 -3.59
C GLU A 254 -32.74 1.88 -4.34
N ALA A 255 -33.31 1.54 -5.50
CA ALA A 255 -34.16 2.45 -6.27
C ALA A 255 -35.50 2.81 -5.59
N SER A 256 -35.91 2.06 -4.55
CA SER A 256 -37.14 2.34 -3.80
C SER A 256 -36.95 3.41 -2.71
N TYR A 257 -35.70 3.71 -2.33
CA TYR A 257 -35.40 4.76 -1.36
C TYR A 257 -35.48 6.15 -2.00
N ALA A 258 -36.02 7.12 -1.25
CA ALA A 258 -36.06 8.51 -1.68
C ALA A 258 -34.65 9.11 -1.90
N SER A 259 -33.66 8.58 -1.17
CA SER A 259 -32.23 8.85 -1.37
C SER A 259 -31.47 7.52 -1.24
N PRO A 260 -31.06 6.90 -2.36
CA PRO A 260 -30.23 5.70 -2.34
C PRO A 260 -28.94 5.92 -1.56
N THR A 261 -28.45 4.89 -0.88
CA THR A 261 -27.30 5.04 0.03
C THR A 261 -25.99 4.87 -0.72
N LEU A 262 -24.96 5.65 -0.34
CA LEU A 262 -23.61 5.45 -0.89
C LEU A 262 -23.09 4.03 -0.61
N ALA A 263 -23.32 3.50 0.60
CA ALA A 263 -22.94 2.13 0.95
C ALA A 263 -23.59 1.07 0.04
N GLY A 264 -24.81 1.34 -0.44
CA GLY A 264 -25.52 0.50 -1.41
C GLY A 264 -24.80 0.33 -2.75
N LEU A 265 -23.81 1.17 -3.08
CA LEU A 265 -22.99 0.98 -4.28
C LEU A 265 -22.07 -0.25 -4.19
N LEU A 266 -21.83 -0.77 -2.98
CA LEU A 266 -20.98 -1.93 -2.71
C LEU A 266 -21.77 -3.04 -1.97
N PRO A 267 -22.60 -3.84 -2.66
CA PRO A 267 -23.32 -4.95 -2.03
C PRO A 267 -22.33 -6.07 -1.62
N LEU A 268 -21.94 -6.07 -0.34
CA LEU A 268 -20.85 -6.89 0.18
C LEU A 268 -21.08 -8.39 -0.04
N GLU A 269 -22.31 -8.88 0.09
CA GLU A 269 -22.65 -10.28 -0.13
C GLU A 269 -22.35 -10.69 -1.58
N ALA A 270 -22.78 -9.87 -2.56
CA ALA A 270 -22.58 -10.16 -3.97
C ALA A 270 -21.09 -10.08 -4.34
N ILE A 271 -20.37 -9.08 -3.79
CA ILE A 271 -18.93 -8.91 -4.02
C ILE A 271 -18.15 -10.09 -3.44
N ALA A 272 -18.43 -10.50 -2.20
CA ALA A 272 -17.73 -11.61 -1.55
C ALA A 272 -17.99 -12.95 -2.25
N LEU A 273 -19.22 -13.22 -2.68
CA LEU A 273 -19.55 -14.45 -3.41
C LEU A 273 -18.92 -14.47 -4.80
N ALA A 274 -18.92 -13.34 -5.53
CA ALA A 274 -18.18 -13.20 -6.77
C ALA A 274 -16.68 -13.38 -6.55
N ALA A 275 -16.13 -12.85 -5.47
CA ALA A 275 -14.74 -13.03 -5.09
C ALA A 275 -14.42 -14.51 -4.82
N MET A 276 -15.28 -15.27 -4.13
CA MET A 276 -15.11 -16.71 -3.93
C MET A 276 -15.09 -17.47 -5.26
N ALA A 277 -16.05 -17.19 -6.15
CA ALA A 277 -16.09 -17.81 -7.48
C ALA A 277 -14.81 -17.54 -8.29
N VAL A 278 -14.34 -16.29 -8.34
CA VAL A 278 -13.14 -15.91 -9.09
C VAL A 278 -11.88 -16.49 -8.46
N ARG A 279 -11.70 -16.32 -7.14
CA ARG A 279 -10.44 -16.60 -6.47
C ARG A 279 -10.24 -18.09 -6.18
N TRP A 280 -11.31 -18.82 -5.88
CA TRP A 280 -11.22 -20.24 -5.52
C TRP A 280 -11.57 -21.19 -6.65
N LYS A 281 -12.53 -20.83 -7.50
CA LYS A 281 -12.96 -21.67 -8.63
C LYS A 281 -12.33 -21.26 -9.95
N GLY A 282 -11.70 -20.07 -10.02
CA GLY A 282 -11.14 -19.55 -11.27
C GLY A 282 -12.20 -19.14 -12.30
N TRP A 283 -13.46 -19.01 -11.88
CA TRP A 283 -14.57 -18.69 -12.78
C TRP A 283 -14.49 -17.24 -13.27
N VAL A 284 -14.87 -17.02 -14.52
CA VAL A 284 -15.05 -15.67 -15.07
C VAL A 284 -16.53 -15.32 -14.93
N PRO A 285 -16.90 -14.29 -14.14
CA PRO A 285 -18.30 -13.97 -13.93
C PRO A 285 -18.99 -13.63 -15.26
N ALA A 286 -20.00 -14.41 -15.66
CA ALA A 286 -20.82 -14.13 -16.85
C ALA A 286 -21.76 -12.90 -16.68
N VAL A 287 -21.70 -12.24 -15.52
CA VAL A 287 -22.45 -11.04 -15.17
C VAL A 287 -21.47 -9.87 -15.11
N GLU A 288 -21.62 -8.94 -16.05
CA GLU A 288 -20.93 -7.65 -16.02
C GLU A 288 -21.77 -6.69 -15.18
N SER A 289 -21.26 -6.23 -14.05
CA SER A 289 -22.02 -5.35 -13.16
C SER A 289 -21.17 -4.24 -12.58
N ALA A 290 -21.70 -3.02 -12.59
CA ALA A 290 -21.05 -1.88 -11.93
C ALA A 290 -21.05 -1.99 -10.38
N TYR A 291 -21.77 -2.96 -9.81
CA TYR A 291 -21.70 -3.34 -8.40
C TYR A 291 -20.59 -4.34 -8.08
N LEU A 292 -19.91 -4.90 -9.08
CA LEU A 292 -18.84 -5.89 -8.93
C LEU A 292 -17.50 -5.30 -9.37
N PRO A 293 -16.93 -4.36 -8.59
CA PRO A 293 -15.65 -3.75 -8.92
C PRO A 293 -14.53 -4.81 -8.94
N TYR A 294 -13.69 -4.75 -9.96
CA TYR A 294 -12.63 -5.74 -10.20
C TYR A 294 -11.68 -5.90 -9.01
N GLY A 295 -11.29 -4.81 -8.34
CA GLY A 295 -10.37 -4.83 -7.18
C GLY A 295 -10.90 -5.72 -6.05
N PRO A 296 -12.03 -5.37 -5.41
CA PRO A 296 -12.67 -6.20 -4.39
C PRO A 296 -13.00 -7.62 -4.84
N VAL A 297 -13.35 -7.88 -6.11
CA VAL A 297 -13.63 -9.25 -6.58
C VAL A 297 -12.33 -10.06 -6.73
N SER A 298 -11.29 -9.49 -7.32
CA SER A 298 -10.01 -10.17 -7.57
C SER A 298 -9.10 -10.29 -6.35
N GLY A 299 -9.40 -9.57 -5.25
CA GLY A 299 -8.56 -9.53 -4.04
C GLY A 299 -7.48 -8.47 -4.12
N PHE A 300 -7.79 -7.37 -4.80
CA PHE A 300 -6.85 -6.30 -5.11
C PHE A 300 -5.54 -6.84 -5.68
N ARG A 301 -5.65 -7.92 -6.47
CA ARG A 301 -4.51 -8.46 -7.20
C ARG A 301 -3.97 -7.32 -8.07
N PRO A 302 -2.68 -6.99 -7.96
CA PRO A 302 -2.11 -5.95 -8.80
C PRO A 302 -2.43 -6.30 -10.25
N ARG A 303 -2.83 -5.30 -11.04
CA ARG A 303 -2.89 -5.49 -12.49
C ARG A 303 -1.50 -5.97 -12.92
N ARG A 304 -1.47 -6.99 -13.78
CA ARG A 304 -0.21 -7.40 -14.41
C ARG A 304 0.44 -6.16 -15.00
N GLY A 305 1.72 -5.95 -14.71
CA GLY A 305 2.48 -4.84 -15.29
C GLY A 305 2.41 -4.89 -16.81
N ARG A 306 2.62 -3.75 -17.46
CA ARG A 306 2.71 -3.64 -18.93
C ARG A 306 3.86 -4.48 -19.49
N VAL A 307 4.85 -4.84 -18.67
CA VAL A 307 5.99 -5.70 -18.99
C VAL A 307 6.46 -6.46 -17.74
N GLU A 308 6.96 -7.68 -17.93
CA GLU A 308 7.63 -8.45 -16.88
C GLU A 308 9.14 -8.24 -16.86
N ALA A 309 9.83 -8.85 -15.89
CA ALA A 309 11.28 -8.74 -15.78
C ALA A 309 11.98 -9.21 -17.07
N TYR A 310 13.04 -8.49 -17.45
CA TYR A 310 13.87 -8.74 -18.63
C TYR A 310 13.07 -8.70 -19.95
N GLY A 311 12.19 -7.70 -20.11
CA GLY A 311 11.45 -7.47 -21.35
C GLY A 311 10.40 -8.51 -21.72
N ARG A 312 10.09 -9.44 -20.81
CA ARG A 312 9.19 -10.56 -21.08
C ARG A 312 7.72 -10.14 -21.02
N ASP A 313 6.89 -10.88 -21.75
CA ASP A 313 5.42 -10.81 -21.70
C ASP A 313 4.84 -9.39 -21.76
N LYS A 314 5.38 -8.57 -22.67
CA LYS A 314 4.88 -7.21 -22.93
C LYS A 314 3.41 -7.25 -23.33
N CYS A 315 2.62 -6.39 -22.69
CA CYS A 315 1.23 -6.19 -23.03
C CYS A 315 1.12 -5.55 -24.43
N SER A 316 0.48 -6.24 -25.37
CA SER A 316 0.33 -5.80 -26.76
C SER A 316 -0.30 -4.41 -26.88
N ASP A 317 -1.30 -4.12 -26.05
CA ASP A 317 -2.02 -2.85 -26.08
C ASP A 317 -1.14 -1.71 -25.55
N ALA A 318 -0.29 -1.99 -24.56
CA ALA A 318 0.64 -1.02 -24.01
C ALA A 318 1.77 -0.71 -25.00
N VAL A 319 2.27 -1.72 -25.73
CA VAL A 319 3.23 -1.55 -26.83
C VAL A 319 2.61 -0.70 -27.94
N ALA A 320 1.35 -0.97 -28.33
CA ALA A 320 0.64 -0.18 -29.33
C ALA A 320 0.46 1.28 -28.88
N ALA A 321 0.10 1.52 -27.61
CA ALA A 321 -0.04 2.86 -27.04
C ALA A 321 1.29 3.63 -27.06
N LEU A 322 2.39 2.96 -26.68
CA LEU A 322 3.74 3.52 -26.71
C LEU A 322 4.20 3.87 -28.14
N ALA A 323 3.83 3.05 -29.12
CA ALA A 323 4.12 3.32 -30.53
C ALA A 323 3.31 4.52 -31.08
N ALA A 324 2.11 4.76 -30.53
CA ALA A 324 1.26 5.90 -30.91
C ALA A 324 1.73 7.24 -30.31
N GLY A 325 2.44 7.22 -29.17
CA GLY A 325 2.98 8.42 -28.55
C GLY A 325 3.55 8.18 -27.16
N PRO A 326 4.09 9.23 -26.50
CA PRO A 326 4.61 9.11 -25.15
C PRO A 326 3.53 8.65 -24.16
N LEU A 327 3.89 7.74 -23.26
CA LEU A 327 3.01 7.35 -22.16
C LEU A 327 2.95 8.49 -21.15
N VAL A 328 1.74 8.91 -20.77
CA VAL A 328 1.53 10.01 -19.82
C VAL A 328 1.15 9.44 -18.46
N VAL A 329 1.88 9.82 -17.42
CA VAL A 329 1.55 9.49 -16.03
C VAL A 329 1.36 10.76 -15.22
N ASP A 330 0.12 11.05 -14.84
CA ASP A 330 -0.21 12.24 -14.05
C ASP A 330 0.27 12.11 -12.60
N ARG A 331 0.71 13.23 -12.04
CA ARG A 331 1.01 13.40 -10.61
C ARG A 331 -0.07 14.29 -9.98
N PRO A 332 -0.76 13.84 -8.91
CA PRO A 332 -1.65 14.69 -8.12
C PRO A 332 -0.93 15.94 -7.60
N GLU A 333 -1.65 17.05 -7.42
CA GLU A 333 -1.07 18.25 -6.82
C GLU A 333 -0.60 17.95 -5.40
N HIS A 334 0.68 18.20 -5.12
CA HIS A 334 1.27 17.93 -3.82
C HIS A 334 0.92 19.06 -2.84
N PRO A 335 0.60 18.79 -1.56
CA PRO A 335 0.32 19.82 -0.55
C PRO A 335 1.39 20.91 -0.44
N TYR A 336 2.67 20.53 -0.51
CA TYR A 336 3.80 21.49 -0.60
C TYR A 336 3.77 22.45 -1.78
N ALA A 337 3.01 22.17 -2.85
CA ALA A 337 2.80 23.13 -3.93
C ALA A 337 2.00 24.36 -3.48
N ARG A 338 1.28 24.27 -2.34
CA ARG A 338 0.34 25.29 -1.84
C ARG A 338 0.91 26.19 -0.73
N ASN A 339 2.24 26.30 -0.61
CA ASN A 339 2.99 27.12 0.37
C ASN A 339 3.10 26.52 1.78
N GLU A 340 3.95 25.51 1.95
CA GLU A 340 4.71 25.45 3.20
C GLU A 340 5.97 26.30 3.03
N ASP A 341 6.11 27.31 3.88
CA ASP A 341 7.35 28.07 3.98
C ASP A 341 8.44 27.18 4.58
N ILE A 342 9.31 26.66 3.72
CA ILE A 342 10.47 25.86 4.14
C ILE A 342 11.68 26.71 4.52
N SER A 343 11.57 28.05 4.57
CA SER A 343 12.72 28.94 4.81
C SER A 343 13.43 28.61 6.13
N ALA A 344 12.69 28.25 7.19
CA ALA A 344 13.29 27.84 8.46
C ALA A 344 14.17 26.58 8.32
N PHE A 345 13.76 25.63 7.47
CA PHE A 345 14.52 24.42 7.18
C PHE A 345 15.71 24.71 6.25
N GLU A 346 15.55 25.56 5.25
CA GLU A 346 16.64 26.02 4.39
C GLU A 346 17.70 26.81 5.20
N ASP A 347 17.28 27.68 6.12
CA ASP A 347 18.15 28.42 7.03
C ASP A 347 18.92 27.47 7.95
N TYR A 348 18.25 26.43 8.46
CA TYR A 348 18.90 25.40 9.26
C TYR A 348 20.00 24.68 8.46
N LEU A 349 19.70 24.22 7.25
CA LEU A 349 20.70 23.58 6.39
C LEU A 349 21.81 24.54 5.94
N GLY A 350 21.49 25.83 5.78
CA GLY A 350 22.47 26.88 5.55
C GLY A 350 23.47 27.00 6.71
N ARG A 351 22.99 26.90 7.96
CA ARG A 351 23.85 26.87 9.16
C ARG A 351 24.70 25.60 9.22
N GLU A 352 24.13 24.43 8.93
CA GLU A 352 24.89 23.17 8.90
C GLU A 352 25.99 23.20 7.82
N LEU A 353 25.69 23.73 6.64
CA LEU A 353 26.70 23.91 5.59
C LEU A 353 27.77 24.95 5.99
N ALA A 354 27.39 26.01 6.71
CA ALA A 354 28.34 26.97 7.24
C ALA A 354 29.27 26.36 8.30
N ARG A 355 28.76 25.47 9.17
CA ARG A 355 29.58 24.70 10.13
C ARG A 355 30.59 23.80 9.43
N PHE A 356 30.16 23.07 8.40
CA PHE A 356 31.07 22.26 7.59
C PHE A 356 32.22 23.10 7.00
N ARG A 357 31.92 24.33 6.59
CA ARG A 357 32.90 25.26 6.02
C ARG A 357 33.82 25.90 7.04
N ASP A 358 33.45 25.97 8.32
CA ASP A 358 34.26 26.61 9.34
C ASP A 358 35.49 25.75 9.65
N PRO A 359 36.73 26.21 9.39
CA PRO A 359 37.94 25.45 9.70
C PRO A 359 38.13 25.17 11.20
N ARG A 360 37.43 25.90 12.08
CA ARG A 360 37.46 25.69 13.54
C ARG A 360 36.58 24.52 13.99
N GLU A 361 35.63 24.10 13.15
CA GLU A 361 34.77 22.97 13.45
C GLU A 361 35.60 21.68 13.51
N HIS A 362 35.30 20.85 14.51
CA HIS A 362 36.04 19.61 14.73
C HIS A 362 35.87 18.67 13.52
N PRO A 363 36.97 18.13 12.93
CA PRO A 363 36.89 17.31 11.72
C PRO A 363 35.94 16.11 11.83
N ALA A 364 35.83 15.49 13.01
CA ALA A 364 34.91 14.37 13.23
C ALA A 364 33.42 14.80 13.17
N GLU A 365 33.09 16.00 13.65
CA GLU A 365 31.72 16.55 13.58
C GLU A 365 31.37 16.92 12.15
N ALA A 366 32.31 17.55 11.42
CA ALA A 366 32.15 17.82 10.00
C ALA A 366 31.97 16.53 9.16
N ALA A 367 32.65 15.43 9.53
CA ALA A 367 32.43 14.12 8.92
C ALA A 367 31.04 13.55 9.23
N GLN A 368 30.53 13.73 10.46
CA GLN A 368 29.16 13.31 10.84
C GLN A 368 28.08 14.08 10.07
N ALA A 369 28.32 15.35 9.79
CA ALA A 369 27.36 16.21 9.10
C ALA A 369 27.08 15.77 7.65
N LEU A 370 27.96 14.98 7.00
CA LEU A 370 27.81 14.58 5.59
C LEU A 370 26.51 13.81 5.31
N LYS A 371 26.14 12.83 6.16
CA LYS A 371 24.87 12.10 6.03
C LYS A 371 23.68 13.05 6.19
N HIS A 372 23.77 13.97 7.15
CA HIS A 372 22.71 14.95 7.40
C HIS A 372 22.54 15.94 6.25
N LEU A 373 23.64 16.48 5.71
CA LEU A 373 23.64 17.35 4.53
C LEU A 373 23.04 16.65 3.31
N THR A 374 23.35 15.37 3.10
CA THR A 374 22.79 14.58 1.99
C THR A 374 21.25 14.52 2.07
N HIS A 375 20.70 14.11 3.23
CA HIS A 375 19.26 14.01 3.43
C HIS A 375 18.58 15.38 3.40
N GLY A 376 19.17 16.37 4.06
CA GLY A 376 18.62 17.72 4.15
C GLY A 376 18.48 18.38 2.80
N PHE A 377 19.55 18.38 2.00
CA PHE A 377 19.48 18.95 0.65
C PHE A 377 18.61 18.11 -0.30
N LEU A 378 18.52 16.79 -0.13
CA LEU A 378 17.52 15.99 -0.86
C LEU A 378 16.09 16.44 -0.53
N SER A 379 15.77 16.70 0.74
CA SER A 379 14.45 17.23 1.14
C SER A 379 14.16 18.61 0.53
N VAL A 380 15.15 19.52 0.50
CA VAL A 380 15.00 20.83 -0.18
C VAL A 380 14.75 20.63 -1.68
N PHE A 381 15.43 19.70 -2.33
CA PHE A 381 15.19 19.36 -3.73
C PHE A 381 13.74 18.91 -3.96
N LEU A 382 13.24 17.99 -3.13
CA LEU A 382 11.87 17.48 -3.23
C LEU A 382 10.83 18.60 -3.02
N HIS A 383 10.99 19.46 -2.02
CA HIS A 383 10.10 20.62 -1.85
C HIS A 383 10.07 21.55 -3.07
N ARG A 384 11.25 21.87 -3.63
CA ARG A 384 11.33 22.75 -4.81
C ARG A 384 10.69 22.13 -6.05
N VAL A 385 10.78 20.80 -6.22
CA VAL A 385 10.10 20.07 -7.31
C VAL A 385 8.60 19.90 -7.06
N ALA A 386 8.17 19.87 -5.79
CA ALA A 386 6.75 19.91 -5.45
C ALA A 386 6.13 21.26 -5.86
N ALA A 387 6.81 22.37 -5.56
CA ALA A 387 6.40 23.73 -5.92
C ALA A 387 6.50 24.02 -7.43
N ASP A 388 7.51 23.49 -8.11
CA ASP A 388 7.67 23.59 -9.56
C ASP A 388 7.99 22.23 -10.18
N ALA A 389 6.95 21.54 -10.65
CA ALA A 389 7.03 20.21 -11.24
C ALA A 389 7.93 20.14 -12.49
N SER A 390 8.18 21.28 -13.14
CA SER A 390 9.07 21.33 -14.32
C SER A 390 10.55 21.32 -13.95
N GLY A 391 10.89 21.55 -12.68
CA GLY A 391 12.25 21.64 -12.19
C GLY A 391 13.02 22.88 -12.68
N ARG A 392 12.33 23.99 -12.98
CA ARG A 392 12.96 25.24 -13.46
C ARG A 392 13.50 26.12 -12.33
N HIS A 393 13.27 25.78 -11.07
CA HIS A 393 13.79 26.54 -9.94
C HIS A 393 15.33 26.69 -10.00
N PRO A 394 15.88 27.93 -10.01
CA PRO A 394 17.28 28.19 -10.35
C PRO A 394 18.28 27.58 -9.36
N GLY A 395 17.88 27.38 -8.10
CA GLY A 395 18.73 26.76 -7.07
C GLY A 395 18.79 25.23 -7.09
N LEU A 396 18.01 24.54 -7.94
CA LEU A 396 17.97 23.07 -7.98
C LEU A 396 19.33 22.40 -8.27
N PRO A 397 20.13 22.86 -9.26
CA PRO A 397 21.43 22.24 -9.54
C PRO A 397 22.39 22.31 -8.33
N GLY A 398 22.37 23.43 -7.59
CA GLY A 398 23.22 23.61 -6.42
C GLY A 398 22.86 22.65 -5.30
N VAL A 399 21.57 22.47 -5.03
CA VAL A 399 21.05 21.57 -4.00
C VAL A 399 21.41 20.11 -4.32
N LEU A 400 21.16 19.66 -5.56
CA LEU A 400 21.49 18.30 -6.01
C LEU A 400 23.00 18.03 -5.91
N ARG A 401 23.84 18.98 -6.34
CA ARG A 401 25.29 18.87 -6.27
C ARG A 401 25.78 18.73 -4.84
N ILE A 402 25.28 19.56 -3.91
CA ILE A 402 25.67 19.48 -2.50
C ILE A 402 25.31 18.12 -1.90
N ALA A 403 24.10 17.62 -2.18
CA ALA A 403 23.66 16.33 -1.68
C ALA A 403 24.54 15.18 -2.24
N ALA A 404 24.85 15.19 -3.54
CA ALA A 404 25.71 14.19 -4.18
C ALA A 404 27.16 14.24 -3.66
N GLU A 405 27.74 15.43 -3.54
CA GLU A 405 29.09 15.64 -3.01
C GLU A 405 29.21 15.16 -1.55
N ALA A 406 28.23 15.47 -0.71
CA ALA A 406 28.19 15.07 0.69
C ALA A 406 28.07 13.54 0.84
N GLY A 407 27.17 12.91 0.09
CA GLY A 407 26.99 11.46 0.09
C GLY A 407 28.25 10.73 -0.38
N ALA A 408 28.85 11.18 -1.48
CA ALA A 408 30.12 10.64 -1.97
C ALA A 408 31.29 10.88 -1.01
N GLY A 409 31.28 12.00 -0.27
CA GLY A 409 32.23 12.27 0.80
C GLY A 409 32.14 11.21 1.91
N ALA A 410 30.93 10.89 2.36
CA ALA A 410 30.71 9.89 3.39
C ALA A 410 31.24 8.50 2.99
N PHE A 411 30.95 8.05 1.76
CA PHE A 411 31.48 6.77 1.26
C PHE A 411 33.00 6.76 1.07
N ARG A 412 33.61 7.89 0.71
CA ARG A 412 35.07 8.00 0.67
C ARG A 412 35.69 7.84 2.05
N LEU A 413 35.13 8.49 3.07
CA LEU A 413 35.63 8.38 4.45
C LEU A 413 35.44 6.97 5.02
N ALA A 414 34.33 6.31 4.70
CA ALA A 414 34.06 4.95 5.16
C ALA A 414 35.03 3.90 4.61
N ARG A 415 35.53 4.12 3.40
CA ARG A 415 36.44 3.20 2.72
C ARG A 415 37.92 3.47 2.98
N ALA A 416 38.24 4.60 3.60
CA ALA A 416 39.62 4.93 3.87
C ALA A 416 40.20 4.11 5.02
N PRO A 417 41.52 3.85 4.99
CA PRO A 417 42.20 3.18 6.10
C PRO A 417 41.97 3.93 7.41
N GLU A 418 41.71 3.19 8.49
CA GLU A 418 41.54 3.77 9.82
C GLU A 418 42.75 4.63 10.21
N GLY A 419 42.49 5.81 10.78
CA GLY A 419 43.53 6.78 11.15
C GLY A 419 44.08 7.64 10.01
N SER A 420 43.61 7.47 8.77
CA SER A 420 43.94 8.38 7.66
C SER A 420 43.01 9.59 7.59
N GLU A 421 43.44 10.65 6.91
CA GLU A 421 42.63 11.82 6.58
C GLU A 421 42.48 11.96 5.07
N LEU A 422 41.29 12.34 4.62
CA LEU A 422 40.96 12.50 3.21
C LEU A 422 40.44 13.91 2.92
N PRO A 423 40.79 14.49 1.76
CA PRO A 423 40.14 15.70 1.29
C PRO A 423 38.72 15.39 0.81
N VAL A 424 37.73 16.03 1.44
CA VAL A 424 36.32 15.96 1.07
C VAL A 424 35.85 17.35 0.67
N THR A 425 35.33 17.46 -0.56
CA THR A 425 34.80 18.71 -1.12
C THR A 425 33.28 18.67 -1.10
N VAL A 426 32.67 19.68 -0.46
CA VAL A 426 31.21 19.91 -0.47
C VAL A 426 30.96 21.39 -0.71
N ALA A 427 30.06 21.70 -1.64
CA ALA A 427 29.67 23.05 -2.01
C ALA A 427 30.87 23.95 -2.40
N GLY A 428 31.92 23.38 -3.00
CA GLY A 428 33.16 24.08 -3.38
C GLY A 428 34.17 24.27 -2.24
N THR A 429 33.88 23.78 -1.03
CA THR A 429 34.79 23.85 0.12
C THR A 429 35.40 22.49 0.39
N THR A 430 36.73 22.41 0.42
CA THR A 430 37.47 21.18 0.73
C THR A 430 37.93 21.18 2.19
N ARG A 431 37.61 20.12 2.91
CA ARG A 431 38.05 19.84 4.29
C ARG A 431 38.87 18.56 4.30
N LEU A 432 39.96 18.51 5.09
CA LEU A 432 40.57 17.24 5.49
C LEU A 432 39.73 16.66 6.63
N LEU A 433 39.22 15.45 6.42
CA LEU A 433 38.34 14.75 7.36
C LEU A 433 38.89 13.34 7.65
N PRO A 434 38.75 12.85 8.89
CA PRO A 434 39.26 11.53 9.27
C PRO A 434 38.44 10.40 8.65
N ALA A 435 39.11 9.30 8.29
CA ALA A 435 38.47 8.05 7.90
C ALA A 435 37.52 7.54 8.99
N ARG A 436 36.33 7.09 8.58
CA ARG A 436 35.19 6.80 9.45
C ARG A 436 34.36 5.65 8.88
N PRO A 437 34.64 4.39 9.25
CA PRO A 437 33.95 3.22 8.71
C PRO A 437 32.42 3.27 8.81
N ASP A 438 31.91 3.91 9.86
CA ASP A 438 30.48 4.12 10.13
C ASP A 438 29.81 5.19 9.24
N ALA A 439 30.59 5.98 8.49
CA ALA A 439 30.06 7.07 7.66
C ALA A 439 29.19 6.59 6.47
N ALA A 440 29.43 5.36 5.96
CA ALA A 440 28.70 4.78 4.84
C ALA A 440 27.26 4.36 5.19
N GLY A 441 26.93 4.23 6.47
CA GLY A 441 25.58 3.91 6.93
C GLY A 441 24.99 2.61 6.37
N GLU A 442 23.66 2.55 6.35
CA GLU A 442 22.86 1.39 5.92
C GLU A 442 22.64 1.33 4.39
N PRO A 443 22.22 0.19 3.82
CA PRO A 443 21.95 0.04 2.39
C PRO A 443 21.02 1.11 1.79
N GLY A 444 20.04 1.59 2.57
CA GLY A 444 19.14 2.67 2.18
C GLY A 444 19.87 3.98 1.88
N PHE A 445 20.90 4.33 2.67
CA PHE A 445 21.70 5.53 2.44
C PHE A 445 22.59 5.40 1.20
N TRP A 446 23.17 4.21 0.97
CA TRP A 446 23.91 3.93 -0.27
C TRP A 446 23.04 4.13 -1.51
N LYS A 447 21.80 3.61 -1.49
CA LYS A 447 20.86 3.75 -2.60
C LYS A 447 20.61 5.24 -2.93
N GLN A 448 20.36 6.05 -1.90
CA GLN A 448 20.16 7.50 -2.07
C GLN A 448 21.39 8.20 -2.66
N ALA A 449 22.59 7.90 -2.16
CA ALA A 449 23.83 8.51 -2.65
C ALA A 449 24.11 8.14 -4.11
N VAL A 450 23.90 6.87 -4.49
CA VAL A 450 24.00 6.42 -5.89
C VAL A 450 22.98 7.11 -6.76
N ALA A 451 21.72 7.18 -6.32
CA ALA A 451 20.67 7.82 -7.08
C ALA A 451 20.98 9.31 -7.32
N LEU A 452 21.45 10.03 -6.29
CA LEU A 452 21.92 11.42 -6.42
C LEU A 452 23.08 11.54 -7.41
N ALA A 453 24.08 10.66 -7.34
CA ALA A 453 25.21 10.65 -8.29
C ALA A 453 24.76 10.36 -9.73
N LEU A 454 23.78 9.48 -9.93
CA LEU A 454 23.22 9.18 -11.25
C LEU A 454 22.39 10.33 -11.82
N VAL A 455 21.63 11.04 -10.95
CA VAL A 455 20.85 12.23 -11.30
C VAL A 455 21.76 13.40 -11.66
N THR A 456 22.80 13.68 -10.88
CA THR A 456 23.77 14.74 -11.18
C THR A 456 24.71 14.36 -12.31
N GLY A 457 24.90 13.07 -12.61
CA GLY A 457 25.88 12.61 -13.59
C GLY A 457 27.33 12.76 -13.13
N ASP A 458 27.58 13.05 -11.85
CA ASP A 458 28.92 13.19 -11.29
C ASP A 458 29.61 11.82 -11.21
N ARG A 459 30.58 11.59 -12.10
CA ARG A 459 31.36 10.34 -12.17
C ARG A 459 32.23 10.12 -10.94
N ALA A 460 32.75 11.17 -10.31
CA ALA A 460 33.56 11.06 -9.11
C ALA A 460 32.69 10.67 -7.91
N ALA A 461 31.51 11.27 -7.79
CA ALA A 461 30.52 10.89 -6.79
C ALA A 461 30.06 9.43 -6.96
N LEU A 462 29.78 9.03 -8.20
CA LEU A 462 29.37 7.66 -8.52
C LEU A 462 30.49 6.66 -8.18
N ALA A 463 31.73 6.94 -8.57
CA ALA A 463 32.87 6.08 -8.28
C ALA A 463 33.07 5.88 -6.76
N ALA A 464 32.85 6.91 -5.95
CA ALA A 464 32.93 6.79 -4.49
C ALA A 464 31.96 5.73 -3.94
N CYS A 465 30.75 5.66 -4.50
CA CYS A 465 29.68 4.75 -4.07
C CYS A 465 29.84 3.33 -4.63
N VAL A 466 30.28 3.18 -5.89
CA VAL A 466 30.41 1.86 -6.57
C VAL A 466 31.59 1.04 -6.04
N LEU A 467 32.61 1.70 -5.51
CA LEU A 467 33.79 1.02 -4.99
C LEU A 467 33.63 0.50 -3.54
N VAL A 468 32.43 0.59 -2.97
CA VAL A 468 32.09 -0.03 -1.66
C VAL A 468 32.10 -1.55 -1.81
N GLU A 469 32.56 -2.26 -0.77
CA GLU A 469 32.59 -3.72 -0.75
C GLU A 469 31.16 -4.30 -0.80
N PRO A 470 30.90 -5.35 -1.61
CA PRO A 470 29.56 -5.92 -1.79
C PRO A 470 28.91 -6.46 -0.50
N GLY A 471 29.70 -6.72 0.54
CA GLY A 471 29.24 -7.24 1.83
C GLY A 471 28.14 -6.40 2.49
N VAL A 472 28.14 -5.09 2.23
CA VAL A 472 27.15 -4.12 2.75
C VAL A 472 25.70 -4.50 2.40
N PHE A 473 25.47 -5.28 1.34
CA PHE A 473 24.13 -5.71 0.91
C PHE A 473 23.73 -7.10 1.42
N THR A 474 24.61 -7.77 2.17
CA THR A 474 24.44 -9.20 2.56
C THR A 474 24.40 -9.45 4.06
N GLU A 475 24.51 -8.39 4.88
CA GLU A 475 24.60 -8.50 6.34
C GLU A 475 23.25 -8.70 7.06
N GLU A 476 22.12 -8.54 6.37
CA GLU A 476 20.77 -8.72 6.93
C GLU A 476 20.20 -10.11 6.61
N ASP A 477 19.74 -10.84 7.63
CA ASP A 477 18.98 -12.09 7.49
C ASP A 477 17.57 -11.94 8.12
N PRO A 478 16.47 -12.01 7.33
CA PRO A 478 16.43 -12.22 5.88
C PRO A 478 16.83 -10.99 5.07
N VAL A 479 17.46 -11.21 3.91
CA VAL A 479 17.85 -10.15 2.96
C VAL A 479 16.61 -9.37 2.50
N THR A 480 16.61 -8.06 2.77
CA THR A 480 15.52 -7.18 2.37
C THR A 480 15.49 -6.94 0.86
N THR A 481 14.32 -6.62 0.30
CA THR A 481 14.20 -6.25 -1.13
C THR A 481 15.11 -5.08 -1.50
N VAL A 482 15.29 -4.12 -0.57
CA VAL A 482 16.17 -2.96 -0.73
C VAL A 482 17.64 -3.39 -0.86
N ALA A 483 18.10 -4.30 0.00
CA ALA A 483 19.46 -4.83 -0.06
C ALA A 483 19.70 -5.63 -1.36
N ALA A 484 18.77 -6.49 -1.76
CA ALA A 484 18.87 -7.27 -3.00
C ALA A 484 18.90 -6.38 -4.26
N TYR A 485 18.05 -5.35 -4.32
CA TYR A 485 18.08 -4.34 -5.38
C TYR A 485 19.39 -3.55 -5.37
N GLY A 486 19.88 -3.15 -4.19
CA GLY A 486 21.15 -2.45 -4.03
C GLY A 486 22.32 -3.25 -4.60
N ALA A 487 22.38 -4.55 -4.28
CA ALA A 487 23.37 -5.47 -4.83
C ALA A 487 23.29 -5.56 -6.37
N ALA A 488 22.08 -5.70 -6.93
CA ALA A 488 21.89 -5.78 -8.38
C ALA A 488 22.33 -4.49 -9.10
N LEU A 489 22.00 -3.33 -8.53
CA LEU A 489 22.43 -2.04 -9.05
C LEU A 489 23.95 -1.85 -8.93
N HIS A 490 24.54 -2.26 -7.81
CA HIS A 490 25.98 -2.21 -7.60
C HIS A 490 26.74 -3.07 -8.61
N ASP A 491 26.31 -4.33 -8.80
CA ASP A 491 26.87 -5.26 -9.78
C ASP A 491 26.77 -4.72 -11.20
N TYR A 492 25.62 -4.16 -11.57
CA TYR A 492 25.43 -3.52 -12.86
C TYR A 492 26.39 -2.33 -13.06
N LEU A 493 26.49 -1.42 -12.09
CA LEU A 493 27.31 -0.21 -12.20
C LEU A 493 28.82 -0.49 -12.21
N ARG A 494 29.27 -1.59 -11.59
CA ARG A 494 30.68 -2.02 -11.63
C ARG A 494 31.02 -2.92 -12.83
N GLY A 495 30.04 -3.27 -13.66
CA GLY A 495 30.21 -4.17 -14.81
C GLY A 495 30.39 -5.65 -14.44
N ALA A 496 29.92 -6.07 -13.26
CA ALA A 496 29.77 -7.48 -12.91
C ALA A 496 28.40 -8.00 -13.38
N ASP A 497 28.18 -9.31 -13.29
CA ASP A 497 26.89 -9.92 -13.63
C ASP A 497 25.82 -9.58 -12.57
N PRO A 498 24.80 -8.76 -12.88
CA PRO A 498 23.78 -8.37 -11.92
C PRO A 498 22.63 -9.36 -11.84
N VAL A 499 22.53 -10.35 -12.75
CA VAL A 499 21.36 -11.24 -12.87
C VAL A 499 21.10 -12.03 -11.58
N PRO A 500 22.09 -12.63 -10.90
CA PRO A 500 21.83 -13.38 -9.67
C PRO A 500 21.25 -12.51 -8.54
N ALA A 501 21.70 -11.27 -8.41
CA ALA A 501 21.18 -10.34 -7.41
C ALA A 501 19.79 -9.81 -7.79
N MET A 502 19.56 -9.59 -9.08
CA MET A 502 18.27 -9.19 -9.63
C MET A 502 17.19 -10.26 -9.42
N ASP A 503 17.50 -11.53 -9.70
CA ASP A 503 16.55 -12.64 -9.50
C ASP A 503 16.16 -12.77 -8.01
N ARG A 504 17.10 -12.54 -7.09
CA ARG A 504 16.79 -12.45 -5.65
C ARG A 504 15.85 -11.29 -5.33
N ALA A 505 16.09 -10.12 -5.90
CA ALA A 505 15.24 -8.94 -5.71
C ALA A 505 13.84 -9.12 -6.32
N LEU A 506 13.70 -9.86 -7.42
CA LEU A 506 12.41 -10.20 -8.03
C LEU A 506 11.65 -11.24 -7.19
N ALA A 507 12.36 -12.22 -6.62
CA ALA A 507 11.77 -13.28 -5.80
C ALA A 507 11.29 -12.80 -4.42
N SER A 508 11.83 -11.70 -3.89
CA SER A 508 11.41 -11.17 -2.58
C SER A 508 9.99 -10.58 -2.56
N GLY A 509 9.36 -10.42 -3.73
CA GLY A 509 7.96 -10.01 -3.86
C GLY A 509 7.65 -8.60 -3.33
N GLY A 510 8.68 -7.76 -3.12
CA GLY A 510 8.53 -6.41 -2.58
C GLY A 510 8.18 -6.35 -1.09
N TYR A 511 8.33 -7.46 -0.34
CA TYR A 511 8.18 -7.46 1.10
C TYR A 511 9.29 -6.60 1.74
N ASP A 512 8.89 -5.65 2.56
CA ASP A 512 9.76 -4.83 3.39
C ASP A 512 9.13 -4.69 4.78
N PRO A 513 9.74 -5.25 5.84
CA PRO A 513 9.22 -5.14 7.20
C PRO A 513 9.13 -3.70 7.69
N HIS A 514 9.94 -2.78 7.15
CA HIS A 514 9.97 -1.36 7.50
C HIS A 514 9.03 -0.51 6.63
N HIS A 515 8.27 -1.13 5.73
CA HIS A 515 7.28 -0.47 4.89
C HIS A 515 7.88 0.64 4.01
N TRP A 516 9.16 0.54 3.63
CA TRP A 516 9.76 1.43 2.65
C TRP A 516 9.24 1.14 1.23
N PRO A 517 9.31 2.11 0.30
CA PRO A 517 9.04 1.88 -1.12
C PRO A 517 9.85 0.71 -1.63
N ALA A 518 9.17 -0.31 -2.15
CA ALA A 518 9.84 -1.38 -2.87
C ALA A 518 10.58 -0.71 -4.04
N PRO A 519 11.89 -0.92 -4.18
CA PRO A 519 12.66 -0.31 -5.25
C PRO A 519 12.16 -0.80 -6.61
N PRO A 520 12.42 -0.07 -7.70
CA PRO A 520 11.86 -0.38 -9.02
C PRO A 520 12.65 -1.51 -9.70
N VAL A 521 12.59 -2.73 -9.14
CA VAL A 521 13.35 -3.91 -9.59
C VAL A 521 13.06 -4.26 -11.05
N VAL A 522 11.78 -4.25 -11.45
CA VAL A 522 11.39 -4.53 -12.84
C VAL A 522 11.98 -3.49 -13.78
N LEU A 523 11.98 -2.20 -13.41
CA LEU A 523 12.59 -1.13 -14.21
C LEU A 523 14.09 -1.35 -14.40
N LEU A 524 14.82 -1.67 -13.32
CA LEU A 524 16.25 -1.96 -13.40
C LEU A 524 16.54 -3.21 -14.25
N SER A 525 15.70 -4.25 -14.20
CA SER A 525 15.88 -5.44 -15.04
C SER A 525 15.82 -5.12 -16.54
N GLN A 526 15.06 -4.09 -16.95
CA GLN A 526 15.04 -3.65 -18.35
C GLN A 526 16.34 -2.96 -18.75
N VAL A 527 16.97 -2.24 -17.81
CA VAL A 527 18.29 -1.62 -18.03
C VAL A 527 19.34 -2.72 -18.21
N VAL A 528 19.31 -3.74 -17.35
CA VAL A 528 20.23 -4.90 -17.43
C VAL A 528 20.08 -5.65 -18.76
N GLU A 529 18.85 -5.88 -19.21
CA GLU A 529 18.57 -6.54 -20.50
C GLU A 529 18.89 -5.65 -21.71
N GLY A 530 18.93 -4.32 -21.53
CA GLY A 530 19.04 -3.37 -22.62
C GLY A 530 17.73 -3.14 -23.39
N ASP A 531 16.58 -3.56 -22.84
CA ASP A 531 15.28 -3.44 -23.47
C ASP A 531 14.69 -2.02 -23.27
N ARG A 532 14.85 -1.18 -24.29
CA ARG A 532 14.37 0.21 -24.29
C ARG A 532 12.84 0.32 -24.25
N GLU A 533 12.16 -0.58 -24.94
CA GLU A 533 10.69 -0.60 -24.99
C GLU A 533 10.14 -1.08 -23.65
N GLY A 534 10.69 -2.18 -23.12
CA GLY A 534 10.39 -2.67 -21.78
C GLY A 534 10.67 -1.62 -20.72
N PHE A 535 11.78 -0.88 -20.81
CA PHE A 535 12.08 0.20 -19.86
C PHE A 535 10.99 1.28 -19.82
N ALA A 536 10.49 1.72 -20.98
CA ALA A 536 9.42 2.72 -21.02
C ALA A 536 8.11 2.21 -20.39
N LEU A 537 7.75 0.95 -20.65
CA LEU A 537 6.57 0.30 -20.05
C LEU A 537 6.72 0.15 -18.54
N ALA A 538 7.86 -0.36 -18.07
CA ALA A 538 8.16 -0.54 -16.65
C ALA A 538 8.26 0.79 -15.89
N LEU A 539 8.72 1.85 -16.56
CA LEU A 539 8.78 3.19 -15.98
C LEU A 539 7.38 3.74 -15.74
N ALA A 540 6.47 3.60 -16.71
CA ALA A 540 5.08 4.01 -16.53
C ALA A 540 4.42 3.25 -15.37
N ASP A 541 4.62 1.92 -15.28
CA ASP A 541 4.13 1.11 -14.16
C ASP A 541 4.72 1.55 -12.81
N THR A 542 6.01 1.86 -12.78
CA THR A 542 6.72 2.32 -11.57
C THR A 542 6.16 3.66 -11.08
N LEU A 543 5.95 4.62 -11.98
CA LEU A 543 5.40 5.94 -11.63
C LEU A 543 3.93 5.85 -11.19
N GLU A 544 3.13 4.97 -11.82
CA GLU A 544 1.76 4.70 -11.38
C GLU A 544 1.72 4.02 -10.01
N ALA A 545 2.59 3.04 -9.77
CA ALA A 545 2.72 2.38 -8.48
C ALA A 545 3.19 3.36 -7.38
N HIS A 546 4.08 4.29 -7.72
CA HIS A 546 4.52 5.38 -6.82
C HIS A 546 3.35 6.30 -6.47
N ARG A 547 2.59 6.76 -7.47
CA ARG A 547 1.38 7.57 -7.26
C ARG A 547 0.38 6.85 -6.36
N GLU A 548 0.09 5.58 -6.66
CA GLU A 548 -0.85 4.78 -5.89
C GLU A 548 -0.38 4.55 -4.46
N ARG A 549 0.92 4.35 -4.23
CA ARG A 549 1.51 4.20 -2.89
C ARG A 549 1.26 5.40 -2.00
N HIS A 550 1.40 6.59 -2.56
CA HIS A 550 1.31 7.84 -1.82
C HIS A 550 -0.09 8.45 -1.83
N ALA A 551 -1.05 7.89 -2.57
CA ALA A 551 -2.44 8.35 -2.56
C ALA A 551 -3.16 8.27 -1.19
N PRO A 552 -2.98 7.23 -0.35
CA PRO A 552 -3.81 7.06 0.85
C PRO A 552 -3.37 7.91 2.04
N GLY A 553 -4.34 8.59 2.67
CA GLY A 553 -4.18 9.30 3.95
C GLY A 553 -3.04 10.33 3.93
N ASP A 554 -2.35 10.47 5.06
CA ASP A 554 -1.26 11.44 5.26
C ASP A 554 0.00 11.09 4.44
N ARG A 555 0.05 9.94 3.75
CA ARG A 555 1.19 9.58 2.88
C ARG A 555 1.33 10.50 1.69
N ALA A 556 0.23 11.13 1.26
CA ALA A 556 0.21 12.10 0.18
C ALA A 556 0.96 13.40 0.55
N GLU A 557 1.15 13.65 1.84
CA GLU A 557 1.84 14.82 2.37
C GLU A 557 3.34 14.60 2.55
N THR A 558 3.82 13.35 2.48
CA THR A 558 5.25 13.05 2.71
C THR A 558 6.14 13.55 1.58
N ASN A 559 7.36 14.04 1.90
CA ASN A 559 8.37 14.44 0.89
C ASN A 559 8.60 13.39 -0.20
N HIS A 560 8.49 12.10 0.15
CA HIS A 560 8.70 11.00 -0.78
C HIS A 560 7.58 10.86 -1.81
N ALA A 561 6.39 11.44 -1.59
CA ALA A 561 5.30 11.44 -2.56
C ALA A 561 5.62 12.28 -3.80
N VAL A 562 6.57 13.23 -3.72
CA VAL A 562 6.88 14.18 -4.79
C VAL A 562 7.41 13.49 -6.05
N LEU A 563 8.30 12.50 -5.89
CA LEU A 563 8.87 11.67 -6.96
C LEU A 563 9.57 10.42 -6.40
N ASP A 564 9.73 9.43 -7.26
CA ASP A 564 10.58 8.27 -7.03
C ASP A 564 12.03 8.61 -7.46
N LEU A 565 12.94 8.67 -6.48
CA LEU A 565 14.34 9.05 -6.72
C LEU A 565 15.10 7.98 -7.52
N ASP A 566 14.79 6.70 -7.35
CA ASP A 566 15.44 5.62 -8.11
C ASP A 566 14.98 5.63 -9.56
N ALA A 567 13.67 5.79 -9.80
CA ALA A 567 13.14 5.90 -11.15
C ALA A 567 13.77 7.10 -11.88
N LEU A 568 13.85 8.27 -11.23
CA LEU A 568 14.51 9.45 -11.79
C LEU A 568 15.99 9.18 -12.10
N ALA A 569 16.72 8.54 -11.17
CA ALA A 569 18.12 8.20 -11.34
C ALA A 569 18.37 7.26 -12.53
N LEU A 570 17.55 6.21 -12.67
CA LEU A 570 17.63 5.28 -13.80
C LEU A 570 17.30 5.97 -15.13
N VAL A 571 16.30 6.87 -15.16
CA VAL A 571 16.00 7.68 -16.35
C VAL A 571 17.19 8.56 -16.73
N CYS A 572 17.80 9.27 -15.77
CA CYS A 572 19.01 10.06 -16.02
C CYS A 572 20.17 9.20 -16.53
N HIS A 573 20.35 8.00 -15.97
CA HIS A 573 21.38 7.06 -16.38
C HIS A 573 21.19 6.57 -17.82
N VAL A 574 20.00 6.06 -18.19
CA VAL A 574 19.75 5.57 -19.56
C VAL A 574 19.77 6.69 -20.59
N ARG A 575 19.34 7.92 -20.24
CA ARG A 575 19.47 9.09 -21.12
C ARG A 575 20.93 9.41 -21.43
N ARG A 576 21.84 9.31 -20.45
CA ARG A 576 23.29 9.44 -20.68
C ARG A 576 23.85 8.32 -21.56
N MET A 577 23.25 7.13 -21.54
CA MET A 577 23.54 6.05 -22.50
C MET A 577 22.92 6.26 -23.89
N GLY A 578 22.25 7.39 -24.13
CA GLY A 578 21.63 7.73 -25.41
C GLY A 578 20.24 7.15 -25.62
N TRP A 579 19.59 6.62 -24.58
CA TRP A 579 18.23 6.09 -24.71
C TRP A 579 17.22 7.24 -24.78
N ARG A 580 16.23 7.09 -25.68
CA ARG A 580 15.02 7.93 -25.66
C ARG A 580 14.04 7.34 -24.66
N VAL A 581 13.48 8.19 -23.80
CA VAL A 581 12.50 7.79 -22.78
C VAL A 581 11.16 8.45 -23.12
N PRO A 582 10.27 7.77 -23.86
CA PRO A 582 8.96 8.29 -24.29
C PRO A 582 7.91 8.18 -23.16
N VAL A 583 8.24 8.69 -21.97
CA VAL A 583 7.30 8.78 -20.83
C VAL A 583 7.28 10.23 -20.37
N SER A 584 6.09 10.82 -20.31
CA SER A 584 5.87 12.18 -19.83
C SER A 584 5.18 12.13 -18.47
N SER A 585 5.79 12.72 -17.46
CA SER A 585 5.23 12.76 -16.12
C SER A 585 5.78 13.91 -15.30
N PRO A 586 4.97 14.59 -14.46
CA PRO A 586 5.47 15.56 -13.50
C PRO A 586 6.36 14.94 -12.39
N TYR A 587 6.39 13.60 -12.27
CA TYR A 587 7.37 12.88 -11.46
C TYR A 587 8.79 12.88 -12.05
N LEU A 588 8.94 13.26 -13.33
CA LEU A 588 10.20 13.32 -14.06
C LEU A 588 10.47 14.76 -14.55
N PRO A 589 10.99 15.65 -13.69
CA PRO A 589 11.15 17.06 -14.03
C PRO A 589 12.11 17.25 -15.22
N GLU A 590 11.61 17.77 -16.34
CA GLU A 590 12.36 17.84 -17.61
C GLU A 590 13.72 18.53 -17.47
N ARG A 591 13.80 19.61 -16.69
CA ARG A 591 15.06 20.34 -16.47
C ARG A 591 16.08 19.54 -15.69
N VAL A 592 15.65 18.68 -14.78
CA VAL A 592 16.55 17.78 -14.03
C VAL A 592 17.10 16.72 -14.97
N LEU A 593 16.27 16.17 -15.85
CA LEU A 593 16.72 15.23 -16.87
C LEU A 593 17.72 15.84 -17.86
N ASP A 594 17.57 17.13 -18.16
CA ASP A 594 18.51 17.88 -19.01
C ASP A 594 19.83 18.20 -18.30
N LEU A 595 19.81 18.44 -16.98
CA LEU A 595 21.04 18.63 -16.19
C LEU A 595 21.91 17.38 -16.23
N GLY A 596 21.31 16.20 -16.01
CA GLY A 596 22.00 14.91 -16.06
C GLY A 596 22.58 14.60 -17.45
N ALA A 597 22.03 15.17 -18.53
CA ALA A 597 22.51 14.95 -19.90
C ALA A 597 23.65 15.89 -20.33
N ARG A 598 23.93 16.98 -19.58
CA ARG A 598 24.84 18.07 -20.00
C ARG A 598 26.22 18.04 -19.35
N LEU A 599 26.49 17.15 -18.39
CA LEU A 599 27.70 17.20 -17.55
C LEU A 599 28.89 16.36 -18.03
N ASP A 600 28.94 15.99 -19.32
CA ASP A 600 30.14 15.46 -19.98
C ASP A 600 30.93 16.57 -20.74
N GLY A 601 31.03 17.76 -20.14
CA GLY A 601 31.80 18.89 -20.65
C GLY A 601 33.02 19.21 -19.81
#